data_AF-A0A3D5KQX8-F1
#
_entry.id   AF-A0A3D5KQX8-F1
#
_cell.length_a   1.000
_cell.length_b   1.000
_cell.length_c   1.000
_cell.angle_alpha   90.00
_cell.angle_beta   90.00
_cell.angle_gamma   90.00
#
_symmetry.space_group_name_H-M   'P 1'
#
loop_
_entity.id
_entity.type
_entity.pdbx_description
1 polymer ?
#
loop_
_entity_poly.entity_id
_entity_poly.type
_entity_poly.pdbx_seq_one_letter_code
_entity_poly.pdbx_strand_id
1 'polypeptide(L)'
;MMNQFLTPQQIVEELDKYIIGQKDAKRNVAIALRNRWRRMNAVAEMQNEIIPNNILMIGATGVGKTEIARRLAKIADAPFVKVEASKFTEVGYVGRDVEGMVRDLAEQSVNMVKSRKK
;
A
#
# COMPACT_ATOMS: atom_id res chain seq x y z
N MET A 1 -17.83 -12.45 5.44
CA MET A 1 -17.99 -10.99 5.22
C MET A 1 -17.66 -10.70 3.78
N MET A 2 -18.55 -10.02 3.05
CA MET A 2 -18.38 -9.78 1.61
C MET A 2 -17.09 -8.98 1.38
N ASN A 3 -16.12 -9.58 0.68
CA ASN A 3 -15.02 -8.84 0.05
C ASN A 3 -15.63 -7.96 -1.04
N GLN A 4 -16.18 -6.81 -0.65
CA GLN A 4 -16.65 -5.81 -1.60
C GLN A 4 -15.41 -5.16 -2.20
N PHE A 5 -15.03 -5.65 -3.37
CA PHE A 5 -13.95 -5.07 -4.14
C PHE A 5 -14.40 -3.69 -4.62
N LEU A 6 -14.00 -2.67 -3.86
CA LEU A 6 -14.39 -1.30 -4.08
C LEU A 6 -14.03 -0.84 -5.49
N THR A 7 -14.90 -0.03 -6.09
CA THR A 7 -14.58 0.70 -7.31
C THR A 7 -13.57 1.82 -6.98
N PRO A 8 -12.83 2.33 -7.97
CA PRO A 8 -11.94 3.46 -7.74
C PRO A 8 -12.64 4.66 -7.08
N GLN A 9 -13.90 4.92 -7.44
CA GLN A 9 -14.69 6.00 -6.85
C GLN A 9 -14.96 5.76 -5.35
N GLN A 10 -15.38 4.55 -4.98
CA GLN A 10 -15.61 4.20 -3.57
C GLN A 10 -14.32 4.25 -2.74
N ILE A 11 -13.17 3.88 -3.32
CA ILE A 11 -11.87 4.01 -2.65
C ILE A 11 -11.54 5.49 -2.40
N VAL A 12 -11.79 6.37 -3.38
CA VAL A 12 -11.57 7.82 -3.21
C VAL A 12 -12.48 8.38 -2.11
N GLU A 13 -13.77 8.01 -2.11
CA GLU A 13 -14.73 8.43 -1.08
C GLU A 13 -14.31 7.97 0.32
N GLU A 14 -13.76 6.76 0.45
CA GLU A 14 -13.23 6.27 1.73
C GLU A 14 -11.97 7.04 2.17
N LEU A 15 -11.11 7.42 1.23
CA LEU A 15 -9.94 8.26 1.51
C LEU A 15 -10.33 9.71 1.87
N ASP A 16 -11.41 10.24 1.30
CA ASP A 16 -11.92 11.59 1.57
C ASP A 16 -12.35 11.79 3.03
N LYS A 17 -12.74 10.72 3.74
CA LYS A 17 -13.07 10.75 5.18
C LYS A 17 -11.88 11.12 6.07
N TYR A 18 -10.65 10.93 5.59
CA TYR A 18 -9.44 11.07 6.41
C TYR A 18 -8.42 12.06 5.84
N ILE A 19 -8.41 12.28 4.53
CA ILE A 19 -7.44 13.14 3.85
C ILE A 19 -8.24 14.24 3.15
N ILE A 20 -7.91 15.50 3.41
CA ILE A 20 -8.54 16.63 2.72
C ILE A 20 -7.75 16.99 1.45
N GLY A 21 -8.43 17.24 0.33
CA GLY A 21 -7.78 17.59 -0.94
C GLY A 21 -7.06 16.40 -1.61
N GLN A 22 -5.91 16.63 -2.25
CA GLN A 22 -5.08 15.59 -2.90
C GLN A 22 -5.83 14.68 -3.90
N LYS A 23 -6.75 15.26 -4.69
CA LYS A 23 -7.66 14.53 -5.59
C LYS A 23 -6.92 13.58 -6.53
N ASP A 24 -5.86 14.05 -7.17
CA ASP A 24 -5.09 13.25 -8.13
C ASP A 24 -4.34 12.11 -7.46
N ALA A 25 -3.75 12.34 -6.29
CA ALA A 25 -3.08 11.29 -5.54
C ALA A 25 -4.07 10.18 -5.14
N LYS A 26 -5.25 10.54 -4.61
CA LYS A 26 -6.31 9.59 -4.26
C LYS A 26 -6.79 8.79 -5.46
N ARG A 27 -7.04 9.45 -6.59
CA ARG A 27 -7.45 8.80 -7.83
C ARG A 27 -6.42 7.78 -8.31
N ASN A 28 -5.14 8.16 -8.34
CA ASN A 28 -4.06 7.28 -8.79
C ASN A 28 -3.91 6.04 -7.89
N VAL A 29 -3.94 6.22 -6.57
CA VAL A 29 -3.84 5.06 -5.65
C VAL A 29 -5.07 4.15 -5.71
N ALA A 30 -6.26 4.73 -5.94
CA ALA A 30 -7.49 3.96 -6.10
C ALA A 30 -7.45 3.09 -7.37
N ILE A 31 -6.93 3.63 -8.48
CA ILE A 31 -6.72 2.87 -9.71
C ILE A 31 -5.67 1.77 -9.51
N ALA A 32 -4.55 2.07 -8.84
CA ALA A 32 -3.52 1.07 -8.58
C ALA A 32 -4.08 -0.11 -7.76
N LEU A 33 -4.86 0.16 -6.71
CA LEU A 33 -5.50 -0.88 -5.91
C LEU A 33 -6.52 -1.69 -6.74
N ARG A 34 -7.34 -1.02 -7.57
CA ARG A 34 -8.29 -1.69 -8.46
C ARG A 34 -7.60 -2.56 -9.51
N ASN A 35 -6.47 -2.12 -10.06
CA ASN A 35 -5.69 -2.88 -11.01
C ASN A 35 -5.09 -4.14 -10.37
N ARG A 36 -4.67 -4.07 -9.10
CA ARG A 36 -4.24 -5.26 -8.36
C ARG A 36 -5.38 -6.28 -8.23
N TRP A 37 -6.60 -5.84 -7.96
CA TRP A 37 -7.76 -6.72 -7.97
C TRP A 37 -8.03 -7.32 -9.36
N ARG A 38 -8.02 -6.50 -10.41
CA ARG A 38 -8.20 -6.98 -11.79
C ARG A 38 -7.19 -8.04 -12.16
N ARG A 39 -5.91 -7.84 -11.81
CA ARG A 39 -4.85 -8.82 -12.01
C ARG A 39 -5.16 -10.15 -11.32
N MET A 40 -5.60 -10.15 -10.06
CA MET A 40 -5.93 -11.39 -9.33
C MET A 40 -7.11 -12.16 -9.94
N ASN A 41 -7.95 -11.52 -10.76
CA ASN A 41 -9.10 -12.12 -11.43
C ASN A 41 -8.88 -12.34 -12.93
N ALA A 42 -7.68 -12.04 -13.45
CA ALA A 42 -7.32 -12.34 -14.84
C ALA A 42 -7.00 -13.84 -15.00
N VAL A 43 -6.96 -14.32 -16.24
CA VAL A 43 -6.56 -15.70 -16.55
C VAL A 43 -5.08 -15.90 -16.19
N ALA A 44 -4.70 -17.08 -15.71
CA ALA A 44 -3.38 -17.36 -15.14
C ALA A 44 -2.20 -16.91 -16.02
N GLU A 45 -2.29 -17.14 -17.34
CA GLU A 45 -1.27 -16.71 -18.32
C GLU A 45 -1.05 -15.18 -18.27
N MET A 46 -2.14 -14.42 -18.26
CA MET A 46 -2.12 -12.96 -18.20
C MET A 46 -1.70 -12.42 -16.82
N GLN A 47 -1.96 -13.15 -15.73
CA GLN A 47 -1.60 -12.69 -14.38
C GLN A 47 -0.09 -12.47 -14.19
N ASN A 48 0.72 -13.30 -14.87
CA ASN A 48 2.18 -13.26 -14.82
C ASN A 48 2.75 -12.11 -15.67
N GLU A 49 2.04 -11.70 -16.72
CA GLU A 49 2.44 -10.60 -17.61
C GLU A 49 2.10 -9.22 -17.03
N ILE A 50 1.10 -9.13 -16.13
CA ILE A 50 0.70 -7.86 -15.51
C ILE A 50 1.64 -7.51 -14.35
N ILE A 51 2.53 -6.55 -14.58
CA ILE A 51 3.43 -5.99 -13.56
C ILE A 51 2.64 -5.07 -12.59
N PRO A 52 2.91 -5.10 -11.27
CA PRO A 52 2.33 -4.14 -10.34
C PRO A 52 2.71 -2.69 -10.65
N ASN A 53 1.71 -1.80 -10.65
CA ASN A 53 1.92 -0.36 -10.79
C ASN A 53 2.40 0.25 -9.46
N ASN A 54 3.71 0.36 -9.29
CA ASN A 54 4.31 1.08 -8.16
C ASN A 54 4.03 2.59 -8.27
N ILE A 55 3.94 3.27 -7.12
CA ILE A 55 3.51 4.67 -7.04
C ILE A 55 4.63 5.50 -6.42
N LEU A 56 5.04 6.55 -7.13
CA LEU A 56 5.92 7.60 -6.61
C LEU A 56 5.07 8.83 -6.27
N MET A 57 5.05 9.24 -5.00
CA MET A 57 4.34 10.45 -4.55
C MET A 57 5.31 11.61 -4.38
N ILE A 58 5.08 12.70 -5.11
CA ILE A 58 5.89 13.92 -5.04
C ILE A 58 5.09 15.02 -4.35
N GLY A 59 5.70 15.69 -3.37
CA GLY A 59 5.08 16.82 -2.66
C GLY A 59 5.79 17.15 -1.34
N ALA A 60 5.47 18.31 -0.76
CA ALA A 60 6.06 18.77 0.51
C ALA A 60 5.77 17.82 1.69
N THR A 61 6.51 17.94 2.79
CA THR A 61 6.21 17.22 4.04
C THR A 61 4.84 17.63 4.58
N GLY A 62 4.18 16.74 5.33
CA GLY A 62 2.88 17.05 5.97
C GLY A 62 1.64 17.05 5.06
N VAL A 63 1.76 17.00 3.74
CA VAL A 63 0.61 17.07 2.80
C VAL A 63 -0.25 15.80 2.70
N GLY A 64 0.05 14.75 3.48
CA GLY A 64 -0.76 13.52 3.54
C GLY A 64 -0.25 12.33 2.73
N LYS A 65 0.95 12.37 2.13
CA LYS A 65 1.51 11.24 1.34
C LYS A 65 1.49 9.90 2.10
N THR A 66 2.05 9.88 3.30
CA THR A 66 2.10 8.67 4.14
C THR A 66 0.70 8.25 4.62
N GLU A 67 -0.19 9.21 4.86
CA GLU A 67 -1.55 8.92 5.32
C GLU A 67 -2.39 8.27 4.22
N ILE A 68 -2.25 8.72 2.97
CA ILE A 68 -2.86 8.05 1.80
C ILE A 68 -2.44 6.59 1.75
N ALA A 69 -1.13 6.29 1.81
CA ALA A 69 -0.63 4.91 1.77
C ALA A 69 -1.12 4.07 2.95
N ARG A 70 -1.10 4.62 4.17
CA ARG A 70 -1.59 3.95 5.38
C ARG A 70 -3.08 3.63 5.29
N ARG A 71 -3.92 4.57 4.84
CA ARG A 71 -5.36 4.38 4.69
C ARG A 71 -5.68 3.40 3.58
N LEU A 72 -4.98 3.47 2.47
CA LEU A 72 -5.13 2.50 1.37
C LEU A 72 -4.86 1.06 1.84
N ALA A 73 -3.83 0.85 2.66
CA ALA A 73 -3.55 -0.47 3.23
C ALA A 73 -4.68 -0.97 4.15
N LYS A 74 -5.29 -0.09 4.94
CA LYS A 74 -6.47 -0.44 5.76
C LYS A 74 -7.68 -0.81 4.89
N ILE A 75 -7.95 -0.05 3.83
CA ILE A 75 -9.04 -0.33 2.88
C ILE A 75 -8.84 -1.68 2.19
N ALA A 76 -7.59 -1.97 1.80
CA ALA A 76 -7.21 -3.22 1.16
C ALA A 76 -7.06 -4.40 2.13
N ASP A 77 -7.27 -4.17 3.43
CA ASP A 77 -7.05 -5.15 4.49
C ASP A 77 -5.66 -5.83 4.39
N ALA A 78 -4.64 -5.01 4.14
CA ALA A 78 -3.29 -5.45 3.81
C ALA A 78 -2.26 -5.05 4.88
N PRO A 79 -1.20 -5.87 5.10
CA PRO A 79 -0.09 -5.50 5.97
C PRO A 79 0.62 -4.26 5.42
N PHE A 80 1.11 -3.40 6.32
CA PHE A 80 1.73 -2.12 5.97
C PHE A 80 2.98 -1.86 6.82
N VAL A 81 4.06 -1.45 6.17
CA VAL A 81 5.30 -1.02 6.82
C VAL A 81 5.73 0.32 6.25
N LYS A 82 6.20 1.22 7.12
CA LYS A 82 6.84 2.49 6.74
C LYS A 82 8.35 2.33 6.95
N VAL A 83 9.13 2.58 5.91
CA VAL A 83 10.60 2.56 5.95
C VAL A 83 11.16 3.89 5.48
N GLU A 84 12.37 4.23 5.94
CA GLU A 84 13.10 5.42 5.51
C GLU A 84 14.33 4.96 4.73
N ALA A 85 14.42 5.38 3.46
CA ALA A 85 15.45 4.88 2.54
C ALA A 85 16.88 5.24 2.97
N SER A 86 17.06 6.39 3.64
CA SER A 86 18.38 6.83 4.14
C SER A 86 19.00 5.88 5.16
N LYS A 87 18.19 5.04 5.84
CA LYS A 87 18.68 4.04 6.80
C LYS A 87 19.45 2.88 6.16
N PHE A 88 19.37 2.76 4.84
CA PHE A 88 20.01 1.70 4.06
C PHE A 88 21.29 2.18 3.35
N THR A 89 21.61 3.48 3.44
CA THR A 89 22.72 4.11 2.71
C THR A 89 23.76 4.75 3.63
N GLU A 90 23.72 4.51 4.95
CA GLU A 90 24.64 5.17 5.87
C GLU A 90 26.07 4.61 5.72
N VAL A 91 26.99 5.53 5.40
CA VAL A 91 28.40 5.24 5.11
C VAL A 91 29.11 4.87 6.41
N GLY A 92 29.56 3.62 6.54
CA GLY A 92 30.65 3.28 7.47
C GLY A 92 30.42 2.17 8.49
N TYR A 93 29.21 1.63 8.66
CA TYR A 93 29.00 0.49 9.55
C TYR A 93 27.77 -0.29 9.10
N VAL A 94 27.95 -1.53 8.65
CA VAL A 94 26.93 -2.52 8.19
C VAL A 94 25.51 -1.95 8.19
N GLY A 95 25.14 -1.25 7.11
CA GLY A 95 23.82 -0.62 6.99
C GLY A 95 22.70 -1.64 7.23
N ARG A 96 21.51 -1.17 7.64
CA ARG A 96 20.37 -2.05 7.83
C ARG A 96 20.12 -2.83 6.54
N ASP A 97 19.89 -4.14 6.65
CA ASP A 97 19.65 -5.01 5.51
C ASP A 97 18.32 -4.68 4.83
N VAL A 98 18.33 -4.48 3.50
CA VAL A 98 17.14 -4.21 2.67
C VAL A 98 16.11 -5.34 2.76
N GLU A 99 16.54 -6.58 2.97
CA GLU A 99 15.63 -7.71 3.20
C GLU A 99 14.83 -7.53 4.50
N GLY A 100 15.36 -6.74 5.45
CA GLY A 100 14.65 -6.36 6.67
C GLY A 100 13.30 -5.71 6.40
N MET A 101 13.11 -5.00 5.27
CA MET A 101 11.81 -4.44 4.91
C MET A 101 10.74 -5.52 4.69
N VAL A 102 11.12 -6.64 4.07
CA VAL A 102 10.22 -7.77 3.80
C VAL A 102 9.96 -8.55 5.08
N ARG A 103 10.97 -8.72 5.94
CA ARG A 103 10.82 -9.35 7.27
C ARG A 103 9.83 -8.58 8.14
N ASP A 104 9.99 -7.25 8.23
CA ASP A 104 9.10 -6.36 8.98
C ASP A 104 7.65 -6.47 8.43
N LEU A 105 7.47 -6.49 7.10
CA LEU A 105 6.14 -6.64 6.48
C LEU A 105 5.49 -8.01 6.76
N ALA A 106 6.27 -9.09 6.72
CA ALA A 106 5.79 -10.45 7.02
C ALA A 106 5.34 -10.57 8.49
N GLU A 107 6.10 -9.99 9.41
CA GLU A 107 5.74 -9.95 10.83
C GLU A 107 4.42 -9.20 11.05
N GLN A 108 4.23 -8.04 10.40
CA GLN A 108 2.95 -7.31 10.44
C GLN A 108 1.79 -8.16 9.90
N SER A 109 2.01 -8.96 8.85
CA SER A 109 0.99 -9.87 8.33
C SER A 109 0.59 -10.95 9.34
N VAL A 110 1.57 -11.58 9.99
CA VAL A 110 1.31 -12.59 11.04
C VAL A 110 0.54 -11.97 12.21
N ASN A 111 0.94 -10.79 12.66
CA ASN A 111 0.28 -10.08 13.75
C ASN A 111 -1.17 -9.71 13.39
N MET A 112 -1.41 -9.29 12.14
CA MET A 112 -2.75 -8.99 11.63
C MET A 112 -3.67 -10.22 11.61
N VAL A 113 -3.15 -11.42 11.35
CA VAL A 113 -3.92 -12.66 11.41
C VAL A 113 -4.17 -13.09 12.86
N LYS A 114 -3.15 -12.97 13.73
CA LYS A 114 -3.28 -13.29 15.16
C LYS A 114 -4.33 -12.41 15.86
N SER A 115 -4.38 -11.13 15.53
CA SER A 115 -5.35 -10.20 16.13
C SER A 115 -6.80 -10.49 15.73
N ARG A 116 -7.06 -11.09 14.56
CA ARG A 116 -8.41 -11.48 14.11
C ARG A 116 -8.95 -12.76 14.77
N LYS A 117 -8.04 -13.60 15.27
CA LYS A 117 -8.38 -14.89 15.91
C LYS A 117 -8.67 -14.74 17.41
N LYS A 118 -8.33 -13.59 18.00
CA LYS A 118 -8.73 -13.21 19.36
C LYS A 118 -10.10 -12.56 19.31
#